data_AF-A0A6V8PLF9-F1
#
_entry.id   AF-A0A6V8PLF9-F1
#
_cell.length_a   1.000
_cell.length_b   1.000
_cell.length_c   1.000
_cell.angle_alpha   90.00
_cell.angle_beta   90.00
_cell.angle_gamma   90.00
#
_symmetry.space_group_name_H-M   'P 1'
#
loop_
_entity.id
_entity.type
_entity.pdbx_description
1 polymer ?
#
loop_
_entity_poly.entity_id
_entity_poly.type
_entity_poly.pdbx_seq_one_letter_code
_entity_poly.pdbx_strand_id
1 'polypeptide(L)' 'IKQEGMDARLVLQVHDERVLEIPKGEQERIGSLVQEEMEGAYDLSPVPLKVDIRYGRNWFV' A
#
# COMPACT_ATOMS: atom_id res chain seq x y z
N ILE A 1 -3.43 7.53 -5.47
CA ILE A 1 -4.32 6.54 -6.15
C ILE A 1 -5.30 7.21 -7.13
N LYS A 2 -6.41 7.85 -6.70
CA LYS A 2 -7.36 8.47 -7.66
C LYS A 2 -6.76 9.61 -8.50
N GLN A 3 -5.90 10.43 -7.89
CA GLN A 3 -5.21 11.51 -8.60
C GLN A 3 -4.14 10.99 -9.58
N GLU A 4 -3.61 9.79 -9.34
CA GLU A 4 -2.60 9.11 -10.17
C GLU A 4 -3.21 8.30 -11.33
N GLY A 5 -4.54 8.38 -11.51
CA GLY A 5 -5.28 7.63 -12.52
C GLY A 5 -5.29 6.12 -12.32
N MET A 6 -5.02 5.64 -11.11
CA MET A 6 -4.99 4.22 -10.77
C MET A 6 -6.34 3.74 -10.25
N ASP A 7 -6.74 2.53 -10.62
CA ASP A 7 -8.03 1.94 -10.23
C ASP A 7 -7.92 0.99 -9.03
N ALA A 8 -7.16 1.39 -8.00
CA ALA A 8 -7.09 0.68 -6.73
C ALA A 8 -8.11 1.19 -5.71
N ARG A 9 -8.58 0.28 -4.85
CA ARG A 9 -9.54 0.59 -3.79
C ARG A 9 -9.04 0.10 -2.43
N LEU A 10 -9.00 1.00 -1.45
CA LEU A 10 -8.83 0.62 -0.05
C LEU A 10 -10.11 -0.09 0.42
N VAL A 11 -9.97 -1.34 0.85
CA VAL A 11 -11.09 -2.19 1.29
C VAL A 11 -11.19 -2.18 2.81
N LEU A 12 -10.07 -2.38 3.50
CA LEU A 12 -10.00 -2.46 4.97
C LEU A 12 -8.75 -1.78 5.51
N GLN A 13 -8.85 -1.32 6.76
CA GLN A 13 -7.71 -1.01 7.61
C GLN A 13 -7.88 -1.79 8.91
N VAL A 14 -6.84 -2.51 9.32
CA VAL A 14 -6.78 -3.17 10.61
C VAL A 14 -5.48 -2.79 11.28
N HIS A 15 -5.56 -1.95 12.31
CA HIS A 15 -4.40 -1.41 13.01
C HIS A 15 -3.40 -0.73 12.05
N ASP A 16 -2.22 -1.32 11.88
CA ASP A 16 -1.11 -0.90 11.03
C ASP A 16 -1.17 -1.48 9.61
N GLU A 17 -2.13 -2.35 9.32
CA GLU A 17 -2.31 -2.96 8.00
C GLU A 17 -3.41 -2.27 7.19
N ARG A 18 -3.15 -2.10 5.89
CA ARG A 18 -4.13 -1.64 4.89
C ARG A 18 -4.30 -2.70 3.81
N VAL A 19 -5.55 -3.07 3.52
CA VAL A 19 -5.89 -4.05 2.49
C VAL A 19 -6.50 -3.33 1.29
N LEU A 20 -5.87 -3.49 0.12
CA LEU A 20 -6.31 -2.88 -1.12
C LEU A 20 -6.71 -3.95 -2.14
N GLU A 21 -7.79 -3.69 -2.86
CA GLU A 21 -8.10 -4.36 -4.12
C GLU A 21 -7.43 -3.60 -5.26
N ILE A 22 -6.73 -4.35 -6.12
CA ILE A 22 -5.86 -3.80 -7.16
C ILE A 22 -6.17 -4.49 -8.49
N PRO A 23 -6.29 -3.76 -9.61
CA PRO A 23 -6.44 -4.35 -10.93
C PRO A 23 -5.24 -5.23 -11.29
N LYS A 24 -5.51 -6.32 -12.02
CA LYS A 24 -4.45 -7.22 -12.47
C LYS A 24 -3.49 -6.46 -13.41
N GLY A 25 -2.20 -6.49 -13.11
CA GLY A 25 -1.15 -5.83 -13.87
C GLY A 25 -0.69 -4.50 -13.27
N GLU A 26 -1.38 -3.96 -12.26
CA GLU A 26 -1.00 -2.71 -11.60
C GLU A 26 -0.36 -2.90 -10.21
N GLN A 27 -0.18 -4.16 -9.77
CA GLN A 27 0.26 -4.48 -8.40
C GLN A 27 1.56 -3.79 -8.03
N GLU A 28 2.62 -3.94 -8.82
CA GLU A 28 3.94 -3.37 -8.52
C GLU A 28 3.88 -1.84 -8.45
N ARG A 29 3.24 -1.19 -9.43
CA ARG A 29 3.14 0.28 -9.49
C ARG A 29 2.37 0.84 -8.29
N ILE A 30 1.24 0.23 -7.94
CA ILE A 30 0.43 0.66 -6.80
C ILE A 30 1.13 0.35 -5.48
N GLY A 31 1.76 -0.81 -5.35
CA GLY A 31 2.47 -1.18 -4.13
C GLY A 31 3.67 -0.27 -3.85
N SER A 32 4.45 0.09 -4.88
CA SER A 32 5.54 1.06 -4.72
C SER A 32 5.02 2.43 -4.28
N LEU A 33 3.95 2.93 -4.90
CA LEU A 33 3.33 4.20 -4.49
C LEU A 33 2.85 4.14 -3.03
N VAL A 34 2.13 3.08 -2.66
CA VAL A 34 1.60 2.94 -1.29
C VAL A 34 2.74 2.82 -0.27
N GLN A 35 3.81 2.10 -0.59
CA GLN A 35 4.98 1.98 0.26
C GLN A 35 5.64 3.36 0.49
N GLU A 36 5.91 4.10 -0.59
CA GLU A 36 6.51 5.44 -0.52
C GLU A 36 5.66 6.40 0.34
N GLU A 37 4.35 6.45 0.09
CA GLU A 37 3.42 7.32 0.82
C GLU A 37 3.30 6.93 2.30
N MET A 38 3.32 5.62 2.61
CA MET A 38 3.22 5.15 4.00
C MET A 38 4.52 5.34 4.78
N GLU A 39 5.68 5.07 4.18
CA GLU A 39 6.98 5.30 4.82
C GLU A 39 7.29 6.80 4.97
N GLY A 40 6.84 7.62 4.01
CA GLY A 40 6.97 9.07 4.03
C GLY A 40 5.91 9.80 4.85
N ALA A 41 4.96 9.09 5.48
CA ALA A 41 3.84 9.71 6.18
C ALA A 41 4.27 10.56 7.38
N TYR A 42 5.41 10.23 8.00
CA TYR A 42 5.95 10.98 9.14
C TYR A 42 7.46 10.73 9.31
N ASP A 43 8.21 11.78 9.67
CA ASP A 43 9.65 11.68 9.97
C ASP A 43 9.88 11.17 11.41
N LEU A 44 10.38 9.94 11.53
CA LEU A 44 10.67 9.26 12.80
C LEU A 44 12.17 9.26 13.17
N SER A 45 12.94 10.20 12.63
CA SER A 45 14.38 10.32 12.86
C SER A 45 14.83 10.05 14.32
N PRO A 46 15.84 9.18 14.54
CA PRO A 46 16.73 8.59 13.54
C PRO A 46 16.24 7.25 12.94
N VAL A 47 15.09 6.73 13.35
CA VAL A 47 14.62 5.39 12.96
C VAL A 47 13.58 5.52 11.84
N PRO A 48 13.78 4.93 10.65
CA PRO A 48 12.82 5.07 9.56
C PRO A 48 11.55 4.24 9.82
N LEU A 49 10.42 4.74 9.35
CA LEU A 49 9.20 3.95 9.20
C LEU A 49 9.39 2.99 8.01
N LYS A 50 9.07 1.71 8.19
CA LYS A 50 9.19 0.69 7.14
C LYS A 50 7.85 0.03 6.89
N VAL A 51 7.53 -0.20 5.62
CA VAL A 51 6.28 -0.82 5.18
C VAL A 51 6.61 -2.06 4.35
N ASP A 52 5.95 -3.18 4.68
CA ASP A 52 6.03 -4.41 3.90
C ASP A 52 4.83 -4.52 2.96
N ILE A 53 5.07 -4.94 1.73
CA ILE A 53 4.03 -5.15 0.72
C ILE A 53 3.89 -6.64 0.39
N ARG A 54 2.66 -7.12 0.35
CA ARG A 54 2.31 -8.48 -0.08
C ARG A 54 1.15 -8.45 -1.06
N TYR A 55 1.14 -9.42 -1.97
CA TYR A 55 0.08 -9.57 -2.97
C TYR A 55 -0.46 -11.00 -2.95
N GLY A 56 -1.78 -11.11 -2.97
CA GLY A 56 -2.48 -12.38 -2.99
C GLY A 56 -3.79 -12.30 -3.73
N ARG A 57 -4.38 -13.47 -3.99
CA ARG A 57 -5.74 -13.57 -4.54
C ARG A 57 -6.81 -13.38 -3.48
N ASN A 58 -6.44 -13.45 -2.22
CA ASN A 58 -7.26 -13.21 -1.03
C ASN A 58 -6.32 -12.88 0.12
N TRP A 59 -6.87 -12.46 1.26
CA TRP A 59 -6.08 -12.00 2.41
C TRP A 59 -5.29 -13.09 3.13
N PHE A 60 -5.66 -14.36 3.00
CA PHE A 60 -4.91 -15.45 3.63
C PHE A 60 -3.54 -15.69 2.95
N VAL A 61 -3.28 -15.05 1.81
CA VAL A 61 -2.17 -15.36 0.89
C VAL A 61 -1.35 -14.14 0.58
#